data_AF-X1EL76-F1
#
_entry.id   AF-X1EL76-F1
#
_cell.length_a   1.000
_cell.length_b   1.000
_cell.length_c   1.000
_cell.angle_alpha   90.00
_cell.angle_beta   90.00
_cell.angle_gamma   90.00
#
_symmetry.space_group_name_H-M   'P 1'
#
loop_
_entity.id
_entity.type
_entity.pdbx_description
1 polymer ?
#
loop_
_entity_poly.entity_id
_entity_poly.type
_entity_poly.pdbx_seq_one_letter_code
_entity_poly.pdbx_strand_id
1 'polypeptide(L)'
;LFYLLIKPDIRKTIADKMQGTTGRRRVPKDAVENALIPFPLLPEQQEIAHILSTVDKKIEVEEKRKATLKELFKTMLHKLMTG
;
A
#
# COMPACT_ATOMS: atom_id res chain seq x y z
N LEU A 1 7.59 -3.95 9.51
CA LEU A 1 8.38 -3.03 8.66
C LEU A 1 7.58 -2.44 7.50
N PHE A 2 6.98 -3.25 6.61
CA PHE A 2 6.24 -2.80 5.43
C PHE A 2 5.25 -1.65 5.71
N TYR A 3 4.32 -1.86 6.64
CA TYR A 3 3.32 -0.87 7.04
C TYR A 3 3.90 0.45 7.57
N LEU A 4 5.08 0.39 8.20
CA LEU A 4 5.75 1.57 8.73
C LEU A 4 6.36 2.44 7.63
N LEU A 5 6.95 1.82 6.60
CA LEU A 5 7.56 2.52 5.47
C LEU A 5 6.53 3.18 4.54
N ILE A 6 5.31 2.64 4.51
CA ILE A 6 4.20 3.21 3.72
C ILE A 6 3.54 4.39 4.43
N LYS A 7 3.73 4.51 5.76
CA LYS A 7 3.15 5.59 6.55
C LYS A 7 3.54 6.95 5.92
N PRO A 8 2.57 7.84 5.64
CA PRO A 8 2.83 9.10 4.93
C PRO A 8 3.92 9.96 5.57
N ASP A 9 3.95 10.00 6.89
CA ASP A 9 4.95 10.78 7.64
C ASP A 9 6.37 10.28 7.36
N ILE A 10 6.59 8.96 7.45
CA ILE A 10 7.89 8.33 7.19
C ILE A 10 8.28 8.52 5.73
N ARG A 11 7.33 8.31 4.80
CA ARG A 11 7.57 8.49 3.37
C ARG A 11 7.93 9.92 3.04
N LYS A 12 7.29 10.91 3.68
CA LYS A 12 7.60 12.33 3.51
C LYS A 12 8.99 12.66 4.04
N THR A 13 9.34 12.21 5.25
CA THR A 13 10.67 12.42 5.83
C THR A 13 11.78 11.83 4.95
N ILE A 14 11.56 10.66 4.36
CA ILE A 14 12.52 10.03 3.45
C ILE A 14 12.56 10.79 2.10
N ALA A 15 11.41 11.25 1.60
CA ALA A 15 11.32 12.03 0.37
C ALA A 15 12.02 13.40 0.48
N ASP A 16 11.96 14.05 1.64
CA ASP A 16 12.63 15.33 1.90
C ASP A 16 14.16 15.19 1.89
N LYS A 17 14.67 13.99 2.18
CA LYS A 17 16.11 13.67 2.09
C LYS A 17 16.57 13.28 0.69
N MET A 18 15.68 13.29 -0.31
CA MET A 18 16.06 12.94 -1.67
C MET A 18 17.04 13.97 -2.25
N GLN A 19 18.08 13.47 -2.90
CA GLN A 19 19.10 14.29 -3.57
C GLN A 19 18.99 14.16 -5.10
N GLY A 20 19.41 15.19 -5.82
CA GLY A 20 19.42 15.26 -7.28
C GLY A 20 18.56 16.38 -7.86
N THR A 21 18.71 16.63 -9.15
CA THR A 21 17.96 17.67 -9.89
C THR A 21 16.58 17.17 -10.34
N THR A 22 15.71 18.10 -10.72
CA THR A 22 14.33 17.83 -11.18
C THR A 22 14.31 16.71 -12.23
N GLY A 23 13.60 15.61 -11.93
CA GLY A 23 13.48 14.41 -12.78
C GLY A 23 14.40 13.24 -12.43
N ARG A 24 15.45 13.45 -11.61
CA ARG A 24 16.39 12.38 -11.18
C ARG A 24 16.68 12.44 -9.67
N ARG A 25 15.63 12.60 -8.86
CA ARG A 25 15.76 12.52 -7.41
C ARG A 25 15.88 11.07 -6.97
N ARG A 26 16.84 10.78 -6.09
CA ARG A 26 16.99 9.46 -5.45
C ARG A 26 17.13 9.63 -3.94
N VAL A 27 16.68 8.62 -3.21
CA VAL A 27 16.92 8.54 -1.77
C VAL A 27 18.37 8.06 -1.58
N PRO A 28 19.23 8.84 -0.91
CA PRO A 28 20.57 8.39 -0.55
C PRO A 28 20.52 7.16 0.36
N LYS A 29 21.52 6.26 0.24
CA LYS A 29 21.56 5.02 1.03
C LYS A 29 21.61 5.31 2.53
N ASP A 30 22.42 6.28 2.92
CA ASP A 30 22.58 6.80 4.28
C ASP A 30 21.28 7.39 4.84
N ALA A 31 20.42 7.96 4.00
CA ALA A 31 19.14 8.48 4.43
C ALA A 31 18.17 7.38 4.90
N VAL A 32 18.29 6.18 4.33
CA VAL A 32 17.50 4.99 4.71
C VAL A 32 18.12 4.29 5.92
N GLU A 33 19.45 4.08 5.90
CA GLU A 33 20.15 3.38 6.99
C GLU A 33 20.07 4.14 8.32
N ASN A 34 20.11 5.47 8.27
CA ASN A 34 20.03 6.33 9.45
C ASN A 34 18.60 6.85 9.72
N ALA A 35 17.59 6.24 9.10
CA ALA A 35 16.20 6.63 9.35
C ALA A 35 15.79 6.20 10.77
N LEU A 36 15.45 7.18 11.61
CA LEU A 36 14.87 6.92 12.93
C LEU A 36 13.45 6.42 12.74
N ILE A 37 13.23 5.15 13.07
CA ILE A 37 11.92 4.51 13.00
C ILE A 37 11.54 3.91 14.36
N PRO A 38 10.25 3.94 14.75
CA PRO A 38 9.80 3.24 15.93
C PRO A 38 10.01 1.73 15.74
N PHE A 39 10.67 1.11 16.71
CA PHE A 39 10.95 -0.33 16.70
C PHE A 39 10.41 -0.95 18.01
N PRO A 40 9.11 -1.27 18.07
CA PRO A 40 8.51 -1.89 19.26
C PRO A 40 8.99 -3.33 19.44
N LEU A 41 8.62 -3.98 20.54
CA LEU A 41 8.99 -5.39 20.78
C LEU A 41 8.34 -6.32 19.75
N LEU A 42 8.97 -7.48 19.50
CA LEU A 42 8.53 -8.43 18.47
C LEU A 42 7.05 -8.83 18.58
N PRO A 43 6.47 -9.10 19.77
CA PRO A 43 5.05 -9.44 19.88
C PRO A 43 4.13 -8.32 19.39
N GLU A 44 4.43 -7.08 19.75
CA GLU A 44 3.68 -5.89 19.32
C GLU A 44 3.82 -5.67 17.80
N GLN A 45 5.02 -5.89 17.24
CA GLN A 45 5.23 -5.84 15.79
C GLN A 45 4.34 -6.85 15.05
N GLN A 46 4.24 -8.07 15.57
CA GLN A 46 3.43 -9.13 14.98
C GLN A 46 1.94 -8.82 15.07
N GLU A 47 1.47 -8.31 16.20
CA GLU A 47 0.07 -7.94 16.40
C GLU A 47 -0.36 -6.79 15.48
N ILE A 48 0.45 -5.72 15.42
CA ILE A 48 0.20 -4.60 14.50
C ILE A 48 0.16 -5.09 13.05
N ALA A 49 1.13 -5.92 12.63
CA ALA A 49 1.17 -6.46 11.28
C ALA A 49 -0.03 -7.37 10.98
N HIS A 50 -0.45 -8.19 11.94
CA HIS A 50 -1.60 -9.07 11.81
C HIS A 50 -2.90 -8.28 11.58
N ILE A 51 -3.15 -7.26 12.39
CA ILE A 51 -4.33 -6.40 12.28
C ILE A 51 -4.36 -5.72 10.90
N LEU A 52 -3.27 -5.06 10.51
CA LEU A 52 -3.20 -4.34 9.24
C LEU A 52 -3.33 -5.28 8.03
N SER A 53 -2.69 -6.46 8.08
CA SER A 53 -2.81 -7.46 7.00
C SER A 53 -4.21 -8.04 6.86
N THR A 54 -4.96 -8.11 7.96
CA THR A 54 -6.36 -8.55 7.94
C THR A 54 -7.25 -7.51 7.25
N VAL A 55 -7.00 -6.23 7.50
CA VAL A 55 -7.70 -5.12 6.84
C VAL A 55 -7.40 -5.13 5.33
N ASP A 56 -6.14 -5.28 4.94
CA ASP A 56 -5.75 -5.35 3.52
C ASP A 56 -6.42 -6.52 2.79
N LYS A 57 -6.43 -7.71 3.39
CA LYS A 57 -7.13 -8.88 2.83
C LYS A 57 -8.61 -8.61 2.62
N LYS A 58 -9.25 -7.92 3.57
CA LYS A 58 -10.67 -7.55 3.45
C LYS A 58 -10.88 -6.58 2.28
N ILE A 59 -10.01 -5.60 2.12
CA ILE A 59 -10.05 -4.67 0.99
C ILE A 59 -9.92 -5.43 -0.34
N GLU A 60 -8.94 -6.32 -0.45
CA GLU A 60 -8.70 -7.14 -1.65
C GLU A 60 -9.92 -7.98 -2.04
N VAL A 61 -10.57 -8.62 -1.06
CA VAL A 61 -11.79 -9.40 -1.28
C VAL A 61 -12.93 -8.53 -1.81
N GLU A 62 -13.15 -7.35 -1.24
CA GLU A 62 -14.20 -6.43 -1.68
C GLU A 62 -13.91 -5.84 -3.07
N GLU A 63 -12.64 -5.52 -3.38
CA GLU A 63 -12.23 -5.08 -4.71
C GLU A 63 -12.47 -6.16 -5.77
N LYS A 64 -12.13 -7.41 -5.46
CA LYS A 64 -12.40 -8.56 -6.32
C LYS A 64 -13.90 -8.74 -6.55
N ARG A 65 -14.71 -8.67 -5.49
CA ARG A 65 -16.18 -8.76 -5.57
C ARG A 65 -16.75 -7.66 -6.46
N LYS A 66 -16.28 -6.43 -6.30
CA LYS A 66 -16.67 -5.28 -7.14
C LYS A 66 -16.31 -5.51 -8.60
N ALA A 67 -15.12 -6.03 -8.88
CA ALA A 67 -14.70 -6.36 -10.25
C ALA A 67 -15.59 -7.44 -10.87
N THR A 68 -15.87 -8.52 -10.14
CA THR A 68 -16.78 -9.59 -10.61
C THR A 68 -18.19 -9.08 -10.89
N LEU A 69 -18.74 -8.21 -10.03
CA LEU A 69 -20.07 -7.63 -10.25
C LEU A 69 -20.11 -6.72 -11.48
N LYS A 70 -19.06 -5.94 -11.73
CA LYS A 70 -18.95 -5.11 -12.94
C LYS A 70 -18.92 -5.95 -14.21
N GLU A 71 -18.14 -7.02 -14.23
CA GLU A 71 -18.10 -7.94 -15.37
C GLU A 71 -19.44 -8.64 -15.59
N LEU A 72 -20.08 -9.12 -14.51
CA LEU A 72 -21.40 -9.74 -14.59
C LEU A 72 -22.43 -8.77 -15.18
N PHE A 73 -22.46 -7.52 -14.70
CA PHE A 73 -23.35 -6.49 -15.24
C PHE A 73 -23.10 -6.25 -16.73
N LYS A 74 -21.83 -6.13 -17.14
CA LYS A 74 -21.46 -5.96 -18.55
C LYS A 74 -21.91 -7.14 -19.42
N THR A 75 -21.72 -8.37 -18.96
CA THR A 75 -22.16 -9.57 -19.67
C THR A 75 -23.68 -9.63 -19.79
N MET A 76 -24.42 -9.31 -18.72
CA MET A 76 -25.89 -9.28 -18.76
C MET A 76 -26.41 -8.22 -19.72
N LEU A 77 -25.83 -7.02 -19.69
CA LEU A 77 -26.21 -5.93 -20.59
C LEU A 77 -25.94 -6.30 -22.05
N HIS A 78 -24.80 -6.94 -22.34
CA HIS A 78 -24.51 -7.45 -23.68
C HIS A 78 -25.58 -8.47 -24.11
N LYS A 79 -25.91 -9.45 -23.27
CA LYS A 79 -26.93 -10.47 -23.59
C LYS A 79 -28.32 -9.86 -23.86
N LEU A 80 -28.68 -8.78 -23.16
CA LEU A 80 -29.94 -8.06 -23.37
C LEU A 80 -29.95 -7.26 -24.68
N MET A 81 -28.79 -6.71 -25.09
CA MET A 81 -28.68 -5.88 -26.29
C MET A 81 -28.48 -6.68 -27.58
N THR A 82 -27.94 -7.90 -27.48
CA THR A 82 -27.68 -8.77 -28.63
C THR A 82 -28.67 -9.94 -28.75
N GLY A 83 -29.59 -10.07 -27.79
CA GLY A 83 -30.64 -11.09 -27.76
C GLY A 83 -31.97 -10.57 -28.28
#